data_AF-A0A2W5QYP3-F1
#
_entry.id   AF-A0A2W5QYP3-F1
#
_cell.length_a   1.000
_cell.length_b   1.000
_cell.length_c   1.000
_cell.angle_alpha   90.00
_cell.angle_beta   90.00
_cell.angle_gamma   90.00
#
_symmetry.space_group_name_H-M   'P 1'
#
loop_
_entity.id
_entity.type
_entity.pdbx_description
1 polymer ?
#
loop_
_entity_poly.entity_id
_entity_poly.type
_entity_poly.pdbx_seq_one_letter_code
_entity_poly.pdbx_strand_id
1 'polypeptide(L)'
;MRSHPFPRKTLPQAERQRVLRNTYWLLALSLIPTVLGAWLGVATGLTRSLTGGLGLVVFMLGAFGFMFAIEKTKNSAAGVPVLLGFTFFMGLMLSRLIAMVLGFKNGSELVMTAFGGTAGVFFVMASLATVIKRDLSGMGKFLFVGVLVLFIGSIINV
;
A
#
# COMPACT_ATOMS: atom_id res chain seq x y z
N MET A 1 -0.55 -46.11 -10.59
CA MET A 1 -0.63 -44.75 -10.02
C MET A 1 -1.76 -44.00 -10.70
N ARG A 2 -2.89 -43.79 -10.00
CA ARG A 2 -4.07 -43.08 -10.53
C ARG A 2 -3.81 -41.58 -10.47
N SER A 3 -3.74 -40.92 -11.62
CA SER A 3 -3.84 -39.47 -11.75
C SER A 3 -5.25 -39.06 -11.37
N HIS A 4 -5.46 -38.62 -10.12
CA HIS A 4 -6.67 -37.90 -9.75
C HIS A 4 -6.67 -36.56 -10.49
N PRO A 5 -7.64 -36.29 -11.38
CA PRO A 5 -7.83 -34.95 -11.91
C PRO A 5 -8.40 -34.09 -10.77
N PHE A 6 -7.62 -33.13 -10.29
CA PHE A 6 -8.17 -32.12 -9.39
C PHE A 6 -9.31 -31.39 -10.12
N PRO A 7 -10.55 -31.40 -9.60
CA PRO A 7 -11.64 -30.64 -10.19
C PRO A 7 -11.29 -29.15 -10.04
N ARG A 8 -10.83 -28.52 -11.12
CA ARG A 8 -10.76 -27.06 -11.23
C ARG A 8 -12.20 -26.57 -11.19
N LYS A 9 -12.74 -26.28 -10.00
CA LYS A 9 -13.95 -25.46 -9.84
C LYS A 9 -13.62 -24.10 -10.45
N THR A 10 -13.93 -23.94 -11.74
CA THR A 10 -14.00 -22.63 -12.38
C THR A 10 -15.15 -21.92 -11.68
N LEU A 11 -14.84 -21.08 -10.69
CA LEU A 11 -15.82 -20.19 -10.06
C LEU A 11 -16.62 -19.51 -11.18
N PRO A 12 -17.96 -19.47 -11.10
CA PRO A 12 -18.78 -18.75 -12.06
C PRO A 12 -18.20 -17.34 -12.27
N GLN A 13 -18.12 -16.85 -13.51
CA GLN A 13 -17.50 -15.55 -13.80
C GLN A 13 -18.02 -14.41 -12.90
N ALA A 14 -19.30 -14.49 -12.51
CA ALA A 14 -19.94 -13.59 -11.56
C ALA A 14 -19.29 -13.56 -10.15
N GLU A 15 -18.85 -14.71 -9.63
CA GLU A 15 -18.22 -14.81 -8.31
C GLU A 15 -16.80 -14.23 -8.34
N ARG A 16 -16.03 -14.48 -9.42
CA ARG A 16 -14.72 -13.85 -9.63
C ARG A 16 -14.83 -12.34 -9.73
N GLN A 17 -15.81 -11.83 -10.49
CA GLN A 17 -16.06 -10.38 -10.60
C GLN A 17 -16.49 -9.77 -9.26
N ARG A 18 -17.28 -10.49 -8.45
CA ARG A 18 -17.71 -10.04 -7.11
C ARG A 18 -16.53 -9.88 -6.16
N VAL A 19 -15.61 -10.85 -6.12
CA VAL A 19 -14.40 -10.77 -5.28
C VAL A 19 -13.52 -9.61 -5.73
N LEU A 20 -13.26 -9.49 -7.04
CA LEU A 20 -12.47 -8.37 -7.58
C LEU A 20 -13.06 -7.01 -7.22
N ARG A 21 -14.38 -6.83 -7.39
CA ARG A 21 -15.07 -5.59 -7.04
C ARG A 21 -14.97 -5.29 -5.54
N ASN A 22 -15.13 -6.29 -4.69
CA ASN A 22 -14.99 -6.13 -3.24
C ASN A 22 -13.55 -5.79 -2.85
N THR A 23 -12.54 -6.41 -3.48
CA THR A 23 -11.14 -6.07 -3.28
C THR A 23 -10.87 -4.62 -3.67
N TYR A 24 -11.32 -4.19 -4.85
CA TYR A 24 -11.16 -2.79 -5.29
C TYR A 24 -11.88 -1.80 -4.35
N TRP A 25 -13.07 -2.14 -3.86
CA TRP A 25 -13.78 -1.32 -2.87
C TRP A 25 -13.05 -1.23 -1.54
N LEU A 26 -12.54 -2.35 -1.02
CA LEU A 26 -11.78 -2.36 0.22
C LEU A 26 -10.46 -1.59 0.08
N LEU A 27 -9.79 -1.70 -1.07
CA LEU A 27 -8.59 -0.93 -1.38
C LEU A 27 -8.90 0.57 -1.45
N ALA A 28 -9.96 0.98 -2.15
CA ALA A 28 -10.38 2.38 -2.21
C ALA A 28 -10.78 2.91 -0.82
N LEU A 29 -11.53 2.12 -0.03
CA LEU A 29 -11.89 2.46 1.34
C LEU A 29 -10.65 2.62 2.24
N SER A 30 -9.59 1.85 2.01
CA SER A 30 -8.33 1.97 2.76
C SER A 30 -7.51 3.24 2.45
N LEU A 31 -7.79 3.91 1.32
CA LEU A 31 -7.16 5.19 1.00
C LEU A 31 -7.71 6.36 1.85
N ILE A 32 -8.96 6.27 2.30
CA ILE A 32 -9.58 7.30 3.14
C ILE A 32 -8.84 7.45 4.49
N PRO A 33 -8.67 6.39 5.30
CA PRO A 33 -7.97 6.49 6.57
C PRO A 33 -6.48 6.84 6.41
N THR A 34 -5.82 6.43 5.32
CA THR A 34 -4.40 6.80 5.10
C THR A 34 -4.24 8.30 4.88
N VAL A 35 -5.07 8.91 4.03
CA VAL A 35 -5.04 10.35 3.77
C VAL A 35 -5.43 11.13 5.02
N LEU A 36 -6.47 10.69 5.74
CA LEU A 36 -6.89 11.31 7.00
C LEU A 36 -5.79 11.22 8.07
N GLY A 37 -5.15 10.06 8.21
CA GLY A 37 -4.03 9.87 9.14
C GLY A 37 -2.85 10.76 8.80
N ALA A 38 -2.47 10.84 7.52
CA ALA A 38 -1.39 11.72 7.08
C ALA A 38 -1.70 13.20 7.36
N TRP A 39 -2.92 13.64 7.03
CA TRP A 39 -3.34 15.02 7.26
C TRP A 39 -3.38 15.38 8.75
N LEU A 40 -4.02 14.55 9.58
CA LEU A 40 -4.05 14.74 11.04
C LEU A 40 -2.64 14.72 11.64
N GLY A 41 -1.77 13.83 11.17
CA GLY A 41 -0.40 13.74 11.64
C GLY A 41 0.44 14.97 11.28
N VAL A 42 0.21 15.58 10.11
CA VAL A 42 0.88 16.84 9.72
C VAL A 42 0.29 18.03 10.48
N ALA A 43 -1.04 18.13 10.56
CA ALA A 43 -1.74 19.27 11.16
C ALA A 43 -1.55 19.37 12.68
N THR A 44 -1.59 18.23 13.39
CA THR A 44 -1.39 18.20 14.85
C THR A 44 0.07 18.28 15.25
N GLY A 45 1.02 18.02 14.33
CA GLY A 45 2.44 17.93 14.65
C GLY A 45 2.79 16.81 15.63
N LEU A 46 1.84 15.91 15.96
CA LEU A 46 1.99 14.85 16.97
C LEU A 46 3.18 13.92 16.67
N THR A 47 3.52 13.77 15.40
CA THR A 47 4.63 12.94 14.94
C THR A 47 5.96 13.68 14.83
N ARG A 48 5.97 15.00 15.05
CA ARG A 48 7.17 15.84 15.06
C ARG A 48 7.99 15.63 16.33
N SER A 49 7.34 15.34 17.46
CA SER A 49 7.99 14.97 18.73
C SER A 49 8.48 13.53 18.76
N LEU A 50 8.01 12.69 17.83
CA LEU A 50 8.43 11.29 17.71
C LEU A 50 9.70 11.13 16.86
N THR A 51 10.52 12.18 16.66
CA THR A 51 11.79 12.09 15.95
C THR A 51 12.81 11.20 16.68
N GLY A 52 13.51 10.33 15.96
CA GLY A 52 14.52 9.41 16.49
C GLY A 52 14.00 8.02 16.89
N GLY A 53 14.69 7.36 17.82
CA GLY A 53 14.40 5.97 18.24
C GLY A 53 12.98 5.76 18.79
N LEU A 54 12.36 6.81 19.36
CA LEU A 54 11.00 6.76 19.89
C LEU A 54 9.95 6.58 18.78
N GLY A 55 10.18 7.20 17.61
CA GLY A 55 9.37 6.98 16.41
C GLY A 55 9.50 5.57 15.85
N LEU A 56 10.72 5.02 15.86
CA LEU A 56 10.99 3.65 15.44
C LEU A 56 10.35 2.62 16.38
N VAL A 57 10.39 2.87 17.70
CA VAL A 57 9.75 2.00 18.69
C VAL A 57 8.23 2.03 18.55
N VAL A 58 7.62 3.21 18.41
CA VAL A 58 6.17 3.34 18.15
C VAL A 58 5.81 2.67 16.82
N PHE A 59 6.63 2.86 15.79
CA PHE A 59 6.44 2.20 14.50
C PHE A 59 6.50 0.68 14.62
N MET A 60 7.52 0.12 15.29
CA MET A 60 7.65 -1.32 15.53
C MET A 60 6.47 -1.85 16.33
N LEU A 61 6.16 -1.25 17.49
CA LEU A 61 5.08 -1.71 18.36
C LEU A 61 3.72 -1.63 17.65
N GLY A 62 3.47 -0.53 16.93
CA GLY A 62 2.25 -0.37 16.14
C GLY A 62 2.19 -1.36 14.97
N ALA A 63 3.26 -1.47 14.18
CA ALA A 63 3.30 -2.37 13.02
C ALA A 63 3.15 -3.83 13.44
N PHE A 64 3.93 -4.32 14.41
CA PHE A 64 3.82 -5.69 14.91
C PHE A 64 2.48 -5.93 15.62
N GLY A 65 1.98 -4.97 16.40
CA GLY A 65 0.69 -5.06 17.08
C GLY A 65 -0.47 -5.19 16.11
N PHE A 66 -0.53 -4.32 15.10
CA PHE A 66 -1.54 -4.39 14.05
C PHE A 66 -1.36 -5.62 13.16
N MET A 67 -0.14 -6.02 12.81
CA MET A 67 0.12 -7.20 12.00
C MET A 67 -0.38 -8.47 12.71
N PHE A 68 -0.16 -8.58 14.02
CA PHE A 68 -0.71 -9.67 14.83
C PHE A 68 -2.24 -9.61 14.92
N ALA A 69 -2.82 -8.42 15.11
CA ALA A 69 -4.27 -8.24 15.17
C ALA A 69 -4.95 -8.59 13.83
N ILE A 70 -4.36 -8.19 12.70
CA ILE A 70 -4.84 -8.53 11.35
C ILE A 70 -4.72 -10.04 11.13
N GLU A 71 -3.60 -10.65 11.48
CA GLU A 71 -3.40 -12.08 11.32
C GLU A 71 -4.43 -12.90 12.12
N LYS A 72 -4.79 -12.41 13.32
CA LYS A 72 -5.84 -13.02 14.15
C LYS A 72 -7.26 -12.76 13.62
N THR A 73 -7.49 -11.64 12.94
CA THR A 73 -8.82 -11.25 12.42
C THR A 73 -9.02 -11.52 10.92
N LYS A 74 -8.04 -12.13 10.25
CA LYS A 74 -8.00 -12.37 8.79
C LYS A 74 -9.21 -13.15 8.22
N ASN A 75 -9.80 -14.04 9.01
CA ASN A 75 -10.93 -14.89 8.59
C ASN A 75 -12.28 -14.37 9.08
N SER A 76 -12.36 -13.15 9.63
CA SER A 76 -13.58 -12.58 10.21
C SER A 76 -13.91 -11.22 9.61
N ALA A 77 -15.20 -10.87 9.58
CA ALA A 77 -15.68 -9.55 9.17
C ALA A 77 -15.08 -8.41 10.02
N ALA A 78 -14.63 -8.72 11.24
CA ALA A 78 -13.90 -7.80 12.11
C ALA A 78 -12.52 -7.38 11.56
N GLY A 79 -11.96 -8.11 10.58
CA GLY A 79 -10.67 -7.77 9.97
C GLY A 79 -10.70 -6.47 9.16
N VAL A 80 -11.86 -6.06 8.63
CA VAL A 80 -11.98 -4.82 7.84
C VAL A 80 -11.75 -3.58 8.71
N PRO A 81 -12.43 -3.38 9.87
CA PRO A 81 -12.10 -2.30 10.79
C PRO A 81 -10.65 -2.29 11.28
N VAL A 82 -10.07 -3.47 11.57
CA VAL A 82 -8.67 -3.58 12.03
C VAL A 82 -7.69 -3.16 10.93
N LEU A 83 -7.95 -3.55 9.68
CA LEU A 83 -7.18 -3.10 8.52
C LEU A 83 -7.31 -1.58 8.33
N LEU A 84 -8.52 -1.02 8.45
CA LEU A 84 -8.72 0.43 8.34
C LEU A 84 -7.97 1.18 9.45
N GLY A 85 -7.99 0.68 10.68
CA GLY A 85 -7.19 1.22 11.78
C GLY A 85 -5.67 1.14 11.54
N PHE A 86 -5.20 0.02 10.98
CA PHE A 86 -3.79 -0.14 10.59
C PHE A 86 -3.38 0.86 9.51
N THR A 87 -4.19 0.98 8.46
CA THR A 87 -3.92 1.92 7.36
C THR A 87 -3.97 3.38 7.83
N PHE A 88 -4.85 3.72 8.78
CA PHE A 88 -4.82 5.02 9.48
C PHE A 88 -3.50 5.25 10.23
N PHE A 89 -3.06 4.27 11.02
CA PHE A 89 -1.79 4.33 11.75
C PHE A 89 -0.60 4.50 10.80
N MET A 90 -0.58 3.77 9.67
CA MET A 90 0.44 3.93 8.65
C MET A 90 0.41 5.32 8.00
N GLY A 91 -0.78 5.87 7.75
CA GLY A 91 -0.96 7.25 7.31
C GLY A 91 -0.38 8.27 8.30
N LEU A 92 -0.66 8.09 9.59
CA LEU A 92 -0.04 8.91 10.65
C LEU A 92 1.48 8.80 10.64
N MET A 93 2.05 7.62 10.43
CA MET A 93 3.52 7.48 10.38
C MET A 93 4.14 8.16 9.14
N LEU A 94 3.43 8.17 8.01
CA LEU A 94 3.84 8.90 6.81
C LEU A 94 3.87 10.42 6.99
N SER A 95 3.09 10.97 7.92
CA SER A 95 3.04 12.42 8.12
C SER A 95 4.40 13.04 8.48
N ARG A 96 5.32 12.25 9.05
CA ARG A 96 6.70 12.68 9.36
C ARG A 96 7.49 12.98 8.11
N LEU A 97 7.43 12.07 7.14
CA LEU A 97 8.09 12.23 5.85
C LEU A 97 7.50 13.44 5.12
N ILE A 98 6.18 13.56 5.12
CA ILE A 98 5.49 14.71 4.52
C ILE A 98 5.91 16.01 5.22
N ALA A 99 5.94 16.05 6.56
CA ALA A 99 6.34 17.23 7.32
C ALA A 99 7.81 17.62 7.08
N MET A 100 8.70 16.65 6.89
CA MET A 100 10.09 16.90 6.47
C MET A 100 10.13 17.56 5.09
N VAL A 101 9.39 17.02 4.11
CA VAL A 101 9.33 17.56 2.75
C VAL A 101 8.69 18.95 2.71
N LEU A 102 7.65 19.19 3.50
CA LEU A 102 7.01 20.51 3.67
C LEU A 102 7.95 21.56 4.27
N GLY A 103 9.05 21.16 4.92
CA GLY A 103 10.10 22.07 5.38
C GLY A 103 10.97 22.64 4.26
N PHE A 104 10.93 22.07 3.04
CA PHE A 104 11.61 22.65 1.89
C PHE A 104 10.83 23.82 1.30
N LYS A 105 11.54 24.76 0.64
CA LYS A 105 10.95 25.94 0.01
C LYS A 105 9.82 25.61 -0.99
N ASN A 106 9.90 24.44 -1.64
CA ASN A 106 8.90 23.96 -2.60
C ASN A 106 8.16 22.70 -2.08
N GLY A 107 8.08 22.50 -0.77
CA GLY A 107 7.61 21.25 -0.17
C GLY A 107 6.18 20.85 -0.57
N SER A 108 5.25 21.81 -0.64
CA SER A 108 3.87 21.57 -1.07
C SER A 108 3.79 21.13 -2.54
N GLU A 109 4.56 21.79 -3.41
CA GLU A 109 4.66 21.47 -4.84
C GLU A 109 5.29 20.09 -5.05
N LEU A 110 6.33 19.74 -4.28
CA LEU A 110 6.95 18.42 -4.32
C LEU A 110 5.96 17.31 -3.94
N VAL A 111 5.18 17.48 -2.87
CA VAL A 111 4.17 16.50 -2.43
C VAL A 111 3.07 16.37 -3.49
N MET A 112 2.55 17.50 -4.00
CA MET A 112 1.51 17.49 -5.03
C MET A 112 1.99 16.84 -6.33
N THR A 113 3.22 17.11 -6.76
CA THR A 113 3.80 16.54 -7.97
C THR A 113 4.09 15.05 -7.80
N ALA A 114 4.63 14.62 -6.66
CA ALA A 114 4.89 13.22 -6.38
C ALA A 114 3.58 12.41 -6.29
N PHE A 115 2.57 12.95 -5.60
CA PHE A 115 1.25 12.31 -5.48
C PHE A 115 0.53 12.27 -6.83
N GLY A 116 0.44 13.41 -7.53
CA GLY A 116 -0.20 13.53 -8.83
C GLY A 116 0.49 12.70 -9.91
N GLY A 117 1.83 12.68 -9.92
CA GLY A 117 2.62 11.85 -10.84
C GLY A 117 2.39 10.36 -10.58
N THR A 118 2.39 9.93 -9.32
CA THR A 118 2.09 8.54 -8.95
C THR A 118 0.66 8.17 -9.36
N ALA A 119 -0.34 8.97 -8.98
CA ALA A 119 -1.74 8.74 -9.34
C ALA A 119 -1.94 8.69 -10.86
N GLY A 120 -1.29 9.60 -11.61
CA GLY A 120 -1.31 9.62 -13.07
C GLY A 120 -0.73 8.35 -13.68
N VAL A 121 0.45 7.92 -13.23
CA VAL A 121 1.08 6.67 -13.72
C VAL A 121 0.20 5.46 -13.41
N PHE A 122 -0.33 5.35 -12.18
CA PHE A 122 -1.21 4.25 -11.80
C PHE A 122 -2.49 4.23 -12.63
N PHE A 123 -3.11 5.38 -12.86
CA PHE A 123 -4.31 5.49 -13.68
C PHE A 123 -4.05 5.07 -15.13
N VAL A 124 -2.98 5.60 -15.75
CA VAL A 124 -2.59 5.25 -17.12
C VAL A 124 -2.30 3.75 -17.23
N MET A 125 -1.53 3.18 -16.29
CA MET A 125 -1.22 1.76 -16.30
C MET A 125 -2.46 0.89 -16.04
N ALA A 126 -3.37 1.29 -15.15
CA ALA A 126 -4.61 0.58 -14.91
C ALA A 126 -5.51 0.57 -16.16
N SER A 127 -5.62 1.70 -16.86
CA SER A 127 -6.36 1.77 -18.14
C SER A 127 -5.69 0.89 -19.20
N LEU A 128 -4.37 1.04 -19.41
CA LEU A 128 -3.63 0.24 -20.40
C LEU A 128 -3.73 -1.26 -20.11
N ALA A 129 -3.65 -1.69 -18.84
CA ALA A 129 -3.75 -3.09 -18.46
C ALA A 129 -5.09 -3.74 -18.84
N THR A 130 -6.17 -2.97 -18.93
CA THR A 130 -7.49 -3.47 -19.36
C THR A 130 -7.63 -3.56 -20.88
N VAL A 131 -6.84 -2.80 -21.64
CA VAL A 131 -6.88 -2.76 -23.11
C VAL A 131 -5.81 -3.66 -23.75
N ILE A 132 -4.66 -3.84 -23.12
CA ILE A 132 -3.56 -4.67 -23.63
C ILE A 132 -3.99 -6.14 -23.65
N LYS A 133 -4.12 -6.70 -24.86
CA LYS A 133 -4.36 -8.14 -25.10
C LYS A 133 -3.08 -8.97 -25.20
N ARG A 134 -1.91 -8.33 -25.18
CA ARG A 134 -0.59 -8.98 -25.26
C ARG A 134 -0.26 -9.63 -23.91
N ASP A 135 0.33 -10.82 -23.96
CA ASP A 135 0.85 -11.45 -22.75
C ASP A 135 2.04 -10.64 -22.20
N LEU A 136 1.89 -10.13 -20.97
CA LEU A 136 2.89 -9.35 -20.25
C LEU A 136 3.80 -10.24 -19.37
N SER A 137 3.59 -11.55 -19.37
CA SER A 137 4.37 -12.53 -18.58
C SER A 137 5.88 -12.42 -18.83
N GLY A 138 6.30 -12.05 -20.06
CA GLY A 138 7.70 -11.80 -20.40
C GLY A 138 8.36 -10.63 -19.64
N MET A 139 7.58 -9.63 -19.20
CA MET A 139 8.09 -8.49 -18.42
C MET A 139 8.42 -8.85 -16.98
N GLY A 140 7.89 -9.96 -16.44
CA GLY A 140 8.10 -10.36 -15.05
C GLY A 140 9.58 -10.53 -14.70
N LYS A 141 10.37 -11.15 -15.59
CA LYS A 141 11.82 -11.34 -15.38
C LYS A 141 12.58 -10.02 -15.38
N PHE A 142 12.23 -9.11 -16.29
CA PHE A 142 12.85 -7.78 -16.36
C PHE A 142 12.52 -6.92 -15.12
N LEU A 143 11.24 -6.87 -14.73
CA LEU A 143 10.80 -6.16 -13.54
C LEU A 143 11.46 -6.70 -12.26
N PHE A 144 11.64 -8.02 -12.18
CA PHE A 144 12.33 -8.66 -11.05
C PHE A 144 13.79 -8.21 -10.95
N VAL A 145 14.52 -8.19 -12.08
CA VAL A 145 15.89 -7.66 -12.12
C VAL A 145 15.92 -6.17 -11.77
N GLY A 146 14.96 -5.38 -12.26
CA GLY A 146 14.83 -3.96 -11.92
C GLY A 146 14.68 -3.71 -10.41
N VAL A 147 13.81 -4.47 -9.74
CA VAL A 147 13.66 -4.39 -8.27
C VAL A 147 14.93 -4.80 -7.56
N LEU A 148 15.65 -5.82 -8.04
CA LEU A 148 16.93 -6.24 -7.45
C LEU A 148 17.98 -5.13 -7.54
N VAL A 149 18.08 -4.46 -8.69
CA VAL A 149 19.00 -3.33 -8.90
C VAL A 149 18.64 -2.16 -7.98
N LEU A 150 17.35 -1.81 -7.88
CA LEU A 150 16.89 -0.76 -6.96
C LEU A 150 17.19 -1.11 -5.49
N PHE A 151 17.01 -2.37 -5.11
CA PHE A 151 17.30 -2.83 -3.75
C PHE A 151 18.79 -2.71 -3.43
N ILE A 152 19.67 -3.19 -4.32
CA ILE A 152 21.12 -3.04 -4.16
C ILE A 152 21.52 -1.57 -4.12
N GLY A 153 20.99 -0.75 -5.03
CA GLY A 153 21.23 0.69 -5.05
C GLY A 153 20.78 1.38 -3.76
N SER A 154 19.64 0.97 -3.19
CA SER A 154 19.16 1.50 -1.92
C SER A 154 20.08 1.14 -0.74
N ILE A 155 20.67 -0.06 -0.73
CA ILE A 155 21.62 -0.48 0.31
C ILE A 155 22.95 0.27 0.16
N ILE A 156 23.46 0.44 -1.06
CA ILE A 156 24.69 1.19 -1.31
C ILE A 156 24.55 2.68 -0.92
N ASN A 157 23.34 3.23 -1.02
CA ASN A 157 23.06 4.62 -0.66
C ASN A 157 22.98 4.88 0.85
N VAL A 158 22.80 3.84 1.68
CA VAL A 158 22.75 3.93 3.16
C VAL A 158 24.16 3.88 3.73
#